data_AF-A0A949PSP8-F1
#
_entry.id   AF-A0A949PSP8-F1
#
_cell.length_a   1.000
_cell.length_b   1.000
_cell.length_c   1.000
_cell.angle_alpha   90.00
_cell.angle_beta   90.00
_cell.angle_gamma   90.00
#
_symmetry.space_group_name_H-M   'P 1'
#
loop_
_entity.id
_entity.type
_entity.pdbx_description
1 polymer ?
#
loop_
_entity_poly.entity_id
_entity_poly.type
_entity_poly.pdbx_seq_one_letter_code
_entity_poly.pdbx_strand_id
1 'polypeptide(L)'
;MDIFNLLEAAFLGLIEGLTEFIPVSSTGHLLLIGHFLGFESTGKTFEVLIQLGAILAILTVYSAKLLKILTDFPRDARTRRFVAGILIAFLPAAVIGALAHGFIKGVLFESPMLVCIMLIIGGFILLWVDQLDLRPRYRDVMDYPLPICLAIGFVQCLAMIPGVSRSGSTIVGALLMGADKRSAAEFSFFLAMPTMAGAFAYDLYKSYNILSFNDGTLIVAGFIMAFISGVFVVRYLLDYVSRHGFRLFAWWRLIVGAVGLAALLIWG
;
A
#
# COMPACT_ATOMS: atom_id res chain seq x y z
N MET A 1 12.03 -22.08 -17.93
CA MET A 1 11.24 -20.93 -17.45
C MET A 1 10.61 -20.29 -18.67
N ASP A 2 9.29 -20.17 -18.69
CA ASP A 2 8.60 -19.56 -19.82
C ASP A 2 8.86 -18.05 -19.81
N ILE A 3 9.27 -17.49 -20.96
CA ILE A 3 9.44 -16.03 -21.13
C ILE A 3 8.12 -15.32 -20.85
N PHE A 4 7.00 -15.97 -21.15
CA PHE A 4 5.67 -15.44 -20.90
C PHE A 4 5.45 -15.13 -19.41
N ASN A 5 5.70 -16.10 -18.51
CA ASN A 5 5.53 -15.92 -17.07
C ASN A 5 6.45 -14.81 -16.51
N LEU A 6 7.64 -14.63 -17.10
CA LEU A 6 8.55 -13.55 -16.72
C LEU A 6 7.99 -12.18 -17.10
N LEU A 7 7.39 -12.06 -18.28
CA LEU A 7 6.73 -10.84 -18.73
C LEU A 7 5.48 -10.53 -17.89
N GLU A 8 4.70 -11.54 -17.51
CA GLU A 8 3.57 -11.39 -16.59
C GLU A 8 4.03 -10.89 -15.22
N ALA A 9 5.07 -11.51 -14.64
CA ALA A 9 5.64 -11.07 -13.37
C ALA A 9 6.18 -9.64 -13.43
N ALA A 10 6.86 -9.28 -14.53
CA ALA A 10 7.33 -7.92 -14.76
C ALA A 10 6.16 -6.92 -14.89
N PHE A 11 5.08 -7.30 -15.58
CA PHE A 11 3.88 -6.50 -15.73
C PHE A 11 3.15 -6.30 -14.39
N LEU A 12 2.96 -7.38 -13.61
CA LEU A 12 2.41 -7.28 -12.25
C LEU A 12 3.29 -6.41 -11.35
N GLY A 13 4.61 -6.53 -11.45
CA GLY A 13 5.55 -5.63 -10.79
C GLY A 13 5.37 -4.17 -11.18
N LEU A 14 5.17 -3.88 -12.46
CA LEU A 14 4.86 -2.53 -12.94
C LEU A 14 3.55 -2.01 -12.31
N ILE A 15 2.50 -2.82 -12.27
CA ILE A 15 1.21 -2.44 -11.67
C ILE A 15 1.38 -2.17 -10.18
N GLU A 16 2.11 -3.02 -9.46
CA GLU A 16 2.41 -2.84 -8.04
C GLU A 16 3.03 -1.47 -7.77
N GLY A 17 4.16 -1.14 -8.40
CA GLY A 17 4.81 0.14 -8.15
C GLY A 17 3.99 1.36 -8.62
N LEU A 18 3.15 1.20 -9.65
CA LEU A 18 2.22 2.25 -10.08
C LEU A 18 1.08 2.51 -9.07
N THR A 19 0.67 1.50 -8.31
CA THR A 19 -0.58 1.54 -7.54
C THR A 19 -0.38 1.50 -6.02
N GLU A 20 0.79 1.14 -5.52
CA GLU A 20 1.03 0.95 -4.09
C GLU A 20 0.81 2.23 -3.28
N PHE A 21 1.43 3.32 -3.73
CA PHE A 21 1.42 4.59 -2.99
C PHE A 21 0.20 5.45 -3.29
N ILE A 22 -0.46 5.19 -4.42
CA ILE A 22 -1.71 5.85 -4.81
C ILE A 22 -2.85 5.16 -4.08
N PRO A 23 -3.90 5.87 -3.61
CA PRO A 23 -4.98 5.27 -2.82
C PRO A 23 -5.95 4.37 -3.63
N VAL A 24 -5.46 3.56 -4.58
CA VAL A 24 -6.25 2.73 -5.51
C VAL A 24 -6.25 1.23 -5.21
N SER A 25 -5.44 0.77 -4.24
CA SER A 25 -5.31 -0.64 -3.81
C SER A 25 -4.53 -1.52 -4.79
N SER A 26 -3.20 -1.53 -4.66
CA SER A 26 -2.28 -2.41 -5.38
C SER A 26 -2.63 -3.89 -5.29
N THR A 27 -2.82 -4.41 -4.07
CA THR A 27 -3.25 -5.80 -3.85
C THR A 27 -4.53 -6.14 -4.61
N GLY A 28 -5.45 -5.20 -4.72
CA GLY A 28 -6.70 -5.42 -5.47
C GLY A 28 -6.46 -5.56 -6.98
N HIS A 29 -5.57 -4.75 -7.53
CA HIS A 29 -5.18 -4.85 -8.93
C HIS A 29 -4.41 -6.13 -9.21
N LEU A 30 -3.44 -6.48 -8.35
CA LEU A 30 -2.65 -7.70 -8.50
C LEU A 30 -3.50 -8.97 -8.44
N LEU A 31 -4.42 -9.08 -7.46
CA LEU A 31 -5.28 -10.25 -7.35
C LEU A 31 -6.26 -10.37 -8.51
N LEU A 32 -6.86 -9.27 -8.97
CA LEU A 32 -7.79 -9.29 -10.11
C LEU A 32 -7.07 -9.59 -11.43
N ILE A 33 -5.97 -8.90 -11.71
CA ILE A 33 -5.19 -9.14 -12.93
C ILE A 33 -4.62 -10.55 -12.90
N GLY A 34 -4.05 -10.99 -11.77
CA GLY A 34 -3.54 -12.35 -11.60
C GLY A 34 -4.61 -13.41 -11.85
N HIS A 35 -5.83 -13.20 -11.34
CA HIS A 35 -6.97 -14.09 -11.61
C HIS A 35 -7.29 -14.19 -13.11
N PHE A 36 -7.41 -13.08 -13.82
CA PHE A 36 -7.75 -13.09 -15.25
C PHE A 36 -6.60 -13.52 -16.17
N LEU A 37 -5.34 -13.36 -15.74
CA LEU A 37 -4.18 -13.90 -16.44
C LEU A 37 -3.96 -15.40 -16.17
N GLY A 38 -4.59 -15.96 -15.14
CA GLY A 38 -4.28 -17.31 -14.66
C GLY A 38 -2.90 -17.39 -13.99
N PHE A 39 -2.38 -16.28 -13.48
CA PHE A 39 -1.09 -16.22 -12.81
C PHE A 39 -1.22 -16.76 -11.38
N GLU A 40 -0.80 -18.00 -11.18
CA GLU A 40 -0.80 -18.63 -9.86
C GLU A 40 0.54 -18.43 -9.14
N SER A 41 0.53 -17.58 -8.10
CA SER A 41 1.65 -17.48 -7.17
C SER A 41 1.61 -18.58 -6.12
N THR A 42 2.74 -19.30 -5.98
CA THR A 42 2.99 -20.23 -4.88
C THR A 42 2.76 -19.54 -3.53
N GLY A 43 1.74 -19.98 -2.78
CA GLY A 43 1.39 -19.43 -1.47
C GLY A 43 0.91 -17.96 -1.46
N LYS A 44 0.56 -17.39 -2.64
CA LYS A 44 0.19 -15.97 -2.79
C LYS A 44 1.23 -15.02 -2.18
N THR A 45 2.51 -15.40 -2.30
CA THR A 45 3.62 -14.63 -1.73
C THR A 45 4.17 -13.64 -2.73
N PHE A 46 4.00 -13.86 -4.03
CA PHE A 46 4.54 -12.99 -5.06
C PHE A 46 4.08 -11.54 -4.81
N GLU A 47 2.79 -11.33 -4.63
CA GLU A 47 2.15 -10.03 -4.43
C GLU A 47 2.68 -9.30 -3.20
N VAL A 48 3.01 -10.04 -2.14
CA VAL A 48 3.59 -9.48 -0.90
C VAL A 48 5.08 -9.21 -1.07
N LEU A 49 5.82 -10.08 -1.76
CA LEU A 49 7.26 -9.99 -1.86
C LEU A 49 7.72 -8.88 -2.82
N ILE A 50 6.96 -8.62 -3.88
CA ILE A 50 7.29 -7.54 -4.83
C ILE A 50 7.08 -6.13 -4.23
N GLN A 51 6.26 -5.99 -3.18
CA GLN A 51 6.07 -4.71 -2.45
C GLN A 51 7.39 -4.15 -1.92
N LEU A 52 8.36 -5.01 -1.61
CA LEU A 52 9.69 -4.55 -1.18
C LEU A 52 10.38 -3.68 -2.25
N GLY A 53 10.09 -3.92 -3.54
CA GLY A 53 10.56 -3.09 -4.64
C GLY A 53 9.98 -1.67 -4.55
N ALA A 54 8.67 -1.56 -4.30
CA ALA A 54 8.02 -0.29 -4.04
C ALA A 54 8.57 0.40 -2.78
N ILE A 55 8.84 -0.32 -1.69
CA ILE A 55 9.49 0.26 -0.49
C ILE A 55 10.86 0.84 -0.84
N LEU A 56 11.67 0.11 -1.62
CA LEU A 56 12.99 0.57 -2.04
C LEU A 56 12.91 1.86 -2.85
N ALA A 57 11.82 2.07 -3.59
CA ALA A 57 11.56 3.32 -4.28
C ALA A 57 11.38 4.50 -3.31
N ILE A 58 10.60 4.32 -2.22
CA ILE A 58 10.50 5.33 -1.16
C ILE A 58 11.87 5.58 -0.55
N LEU A 59 12.60 4.53 -0.15
CA LEU A 59 13.92 4.67 0.47
C LEU A 59 14.89 5.47 -0.41
N THR A 60 14.79 5.30 -1.73
CA THR A 60 15.62 6.01 -2.70
C THR A 60 15.20 7.48 -2.83
N VAL A 61 13.90 7.74 -3.06
CA VAL A 61 13.38 9.11 -3.26
C VAL A 61 13.48 9.95 -1.99
N TYR A 62 13.30 9.34 -0.82
CA TYR A 62 13.36 10.00 0.50
C TYR A 62 14.71 9.87 1.18
N SER A 63 15.74 9.31 0.52
CA SER A 63 17.06 9.04 1.09
C SER A 63 17.65 10.22 1.86
N ALA A 64 17.65 11.43 1.30
CA ALA A 64 18.14 12.63 1.98
C ALA A 64 17.34 12.98 3.24
N LYS A 65 16.00 12.86 3.20
CA LYS A 65 15.12 13.11 4.36
C LYS A 65 15.30 12.06 5.45
N LEU A 66 15.46 10.79 5.05
CA LEU A 66 15.72 9.66 5.95
C LEU A 66 17.09 9.79 6.64
N LEU A 67 18.13 10.15 5.89
CA LEU A 67 19.45 10.43 6.46
C LEU A 67 19.40 11.58 7.47
N LYS A 68 18.65 12.65 7.16
CA LYS A 68 18.43 13.75 8.10
C LYS A 68 17.71 13.30 9.37
N ILE A 69 16.63 12.52 9.23
CA ILE A 69 15.92 11.93 10.38
C ILE A 69 16.89 11.09 11.23
N LEU A 70 17.73 10.28 10.60
CA LEU A 70 18.71 9.44 11.29
C LEU A 70 19.77 10.28 12.04
N THR A 71 20.29 11.34 11.43
CA THR A 71 21.28 12.22 12.07
C THR A 71 20.69 13.06 13.20
N ASP A 72 19.43 13.47 13.06
CA ASP A 72 18.75 14.34 14.02
C ASP A 72 18.17 13.53 15.20
N PHE A 73 17.83 12.24 14.99
CA PHE A 73 17.19 11.38 15.99
C PHE A 73 17.82 11.41 17.40
N PRO A 74 19.16 11.33 17.57
CA PRO A 74 19.76 11.33 18.91
C PRO A 74 19.60 12.67 19.65
N ARG A 75 19.42 13.78 18.92
CA ARG A 75 19.48 15.15 19.49
C ARG A 75 18.12 15.84 19.48
N ASP A 76 17.29 15.62 18.48
CA ASP A 76 16.02 16.31 18.30
C ASP A 76 14.81 15.55 18.87
N ALA A 77 14.13 16.18 19.84
CA ALA A 77 12.92 15.64 20.44
C ALA A 77 11.75 15.54 19.44
N ARG A 78 11.67 16.45 18.46
CA ARG A 78 10.62 16.43 17.44
C ARG A 78 10.79 15.20 16.52
N THR A 79 12.02 14.94 16.09
CA THR A 79 12.37 13.74 15.31
C THR A 79 12.12 12.45 16.08
N ARG A 80 12.50 12.36 17.36
CA ARG A 80 12.18 11.19 18.19
C ARG A 80 10.68 10.94 18.30
N ARG A 81 9.88 12.00 18.51
CA ARG A 81 8.42 11.90 18.58
C ARG A 81 7.84 11.42 17.26
N PHE A 82 8.32 11.93 16.13
CA PHE A 82 7.90 11.49 14.81
C PHE A 82 8.17 10.00 14.59
N VAL A 83 9.41 9.54 14.84
CA VAL A 83 9.77 8.12 14.70
C VAL A 83 8.93 7.25 15.64
N ALA A 84 8.76 7.66 16.90
CA ALA A 84 7.87 6.98 17.83
C ALA A 84 6.41 6.93 17.32
N GLY A 85 5.94 8.01 16.70
CA GLY A 85 4.63 8.08 16.07
C GLY A 85 4.46 7.05 14.95
N ILE A 86 5.44 6.92 14.06
CA ILE A 86 5.42 5.90 13.00
C ILE A 86 5.40 4.48 13.58
N LEU A 87 6.23 4.20 14.58
CA LEU A 87 6.23 2.89 15.24
C LEU A 87 4.91 2.59 15.94
N ILE A 88 4.33 3.56 16.65
CA ILE A 88 3.03 3.44 17.32
C ILE A 88 1.91 3.20 16.29
N ALA A 89 1.93 3.90 15.15
CA ALA A 89 0.95 3.70 14.08
C ALA A 89 1.09 2.32 13.41
N PHE A 90 2.30 1.76 13.38
CA PHE A 90 2.56 0.42 12.83
C PHE A 90 2.04 -0.71 13.74
N LEU A 91 2.10 -0.54 15.07
CA LEU A 91 1.78 -1.60 16.04
C LEU A 91 0.41 -2.28 15.83
N PRO A 92 -0.72 -1.56 15.65
CA PRO A 92 -2.02 -2.22 15.44
C PRO A 92 -2.01 -3.16 14.24
N ALA A 93 -1.43 -2.71 13.12
CA ALA A 93 -1.34 -3.51 11.90
C ALA A 93 -0.40 -4.72 12.07
N ALA A 94 0.72 -4.55 12.78
CA ALA A 94 1.65 -5.64 13.06
C ALA A 94 1.00 -6.75 13.90
N VAL A 95 0.30 -6.37 14.97
CA VAL A 95 -0.35 -7.32 15.89
C VAL A 95 -1.52 -8.01 15.21
N ILE A 96 -2.47 -7.25 14.67
CA ILE A 96 -3.68 -7.82 14.08
C ILE A 96 -3.32 -8.61 12.81
N GLY A 97 -2.39 -8.12 11.99
CA GLY A 97 -1.96 -8.78 10.76
C GLY A 97 -1.28 -10.11 11.02
N ALA A 98 -0.41 -10.19 12.03
CA ALA A 98 0.25 -11.44 12.41
C ALA A 98 -0.75 -12.47 12.98
N LEU A 99 -1.72 -12.03 13.78
CA LEU A 99 -2.76 -12.90 14.35
C LEU A 99 -3.76 -13.40 13.30
N ALA A 100 -4.11 -12.55 12.33
CA ALA A 100 -5.10 -12.84 11.29
C ALA A 100 -4.50 -13.37 9.98
N HIS A 101 -3.18 -13.55 9.88
CA HIS A 101 -2.48 -13.87 8.63
C HIS A 101 -3.11 -15.05 7.86
N GLY A 102 -3.42 -16.15 8.55
CA GLY A 102 -4.05 -17.32 7.93
C GLY A 102 -5.45 -17.04 7.38
N PHE A 103 -6.25 -16.24 8.08
CA PHE A 103 -7.58 -15.82 7.62
C PHE A 103 -7.49 -14.87 6.43
N ILE A 104 -6.57 -13.92 6.47
CA ILE A 104 -6.35 -12.95 5.38
C ILE A 104 -6.00 -13.70 4.09
N LYS A 105 -5.01 -14.61 4.13
CA LYS A 105 -4.59 -15.37 2.94
C LYS A 105 -5.59 -16.42 2.51
N GLY A 106 -6.14 -17.19 3.45
CA GLY A 106 -6.99 -18.34 3.14
C GLY A 106 -8.45 -17.99 2.82
N VAL A 107 -8.92 -16.78 3.16
CA VAL A 107 -10.32 -16.39 2.96
C VAL A 107 -10.42 -15.09 2.18
N LEU A 108 -9.74 -14.03 2.61
CA LEU A 108 -9.94 -12.71 2.02
C LEU A 108 -9.28 -12.59 0.63
N PHE A 109 -8.08 -13.16 0.46
CA PHE A 109 -7.34 -13.11 -0.81
C PHE A 109 -7.96 -14.03 -1.87
N GLU A 110 -8.71 -15.06 -1.46
CA GLU A 110 -9.38 -16.02 -2.35
C GLU A 110 -10.69 -15.49 -2.94
N SER A 111 -11.11 -14.26 -2.59
CA SER A 111 -12.37 -13.68 -3.07
C SER A 111 -12.14 -12.48 -3.99
N PRO A 112 -12.02 -12.70 -5.32
CA PRO A 112 -12.00 -11.60 -6.31
C PRO A 112 -13.23 -10.69 -6.21
N MET A 113 -14.39 -11.26 -5.87
CA MET A 113 -15.62 -10.50 -5.66
C MET A 113 -15.51 -9.53 -4.47
N LEU A 114 -14.90 -9.96 -3.35
CA LEU A 114 -14.63 -9.07 -2.21
C LEU A 114 -13.73 -7.92 -2.63
N VAL A 115 -12.68 -8.19 -3.41
CA VAL A 115 -11.76 -7.17 -3.93
C VAL A 115 -12.52 -6.10 -4.72
N CYS A 116 -13.37 -6.53 -5.67
CA CYS A 116 -14.17 -5.61 -6.48
C CYS A 116 -15.09 -4.73 -5.64
N ILE A 117 -15.80 -5.32 -4.67
CA ILE A 117 -16.69 -4.57 -3.76
C ILE A 117 -15.90 -3.56 -2.94
N MET A 118 -14.74 -3.94 -2.40
CA MET A 118 -13.90 -3.05 -1.59
C MET A 118 -13.24 -1.94 -2.40
N LEU A 119 -12.91 -2.20 -3.67
CA LEU A 119 -12.49 -1.16 -4.61
C LEU A 119 -13.57 -0.10 -4.76
N ILE A 120 -14.82 -0.52 -5.03
CA ILE A 120 -15.98 0.35 -5.20
C ILE A 120 -16.24 1.16 -3.92
N ILE A 121 -16.32 0.49 -2.76
CA ILE A 121 -16.56 1.15 -1.46
C ILE A 121 -15.48 2.19 -1.19
N GLY A 122 -14.20 1.84 -1.34
CA GLY A 122 -13.12 2.80 -1.13
C GLY A 122 -13.11 3.94 -2.16
N GLY A 123 -13.60 3.70 -3.38
CA GLY A 123 -13.83 4.75 -4.39
C GLY A 123 -14.87 5.77 -3.90
N PHE A 124 -16.00 5.31 -3.37
CA PHE A 124 -17.00 6.21 -2.78
C PHE A 124 -16.46 6.96 -1.55
N ILE A 125 -15.71 6.29 -0.67
CA ILE A 125 -15.09 6.93 0.50
C ILE A 125 -14.14 8.05 0.07
N LEU A 126 -13.29 7.82 -0.93
CA LEU A 126 -12.37 8.85 -1.42
C LEU A 126 -13.11 10.03 -2.06
N LEU A 127 -14.18 9.78 -2.83
CA LEU A 127 -15.01 10.85 -3.39
C LEU A 127 -15.66 11.67 -2.28
N TRP A 128 -16.18 11.01 -1.25
CA TRP A 128 -16.80 11.67 -0.11
C TRP A 128 -15.81 12.55 0.65
N VAL A 129 -14.64 12.01 1.01
CA VAL A 129 -13.60 12.75 1.75
C VAL A 129 -13.05 13.92 0.95
N ASP A 130 -12.89 13.80 -0.36
CA ASP A 130 -12.40 14.91 -1.21
C ASP A 130 -13.41 16.07 -1.34
N GLN A 131 -14.69 15.84 -1.03
CA GLN A 131 -15.74 16.87 -1.01
C GLN A 131 -15.87 17.58 0.35
N LEU A 132 -15.25 17.06 1.41
CA LEU A 132 -15.32 17.67 2.74
C LEU A 132 -14.44 18.93 2.80
N ASP A 133 -14.98 20.02 3.35
CA ASP A 133 -14.20 21.22 3.69
C ASP A 133 -13.42 21.00 5.00
N LEU A 134 -12.42 20.12 4.94
CA LEU A 134 -11.54 19.82 6.07
C LEU A 134 -10.58 20.99 6.29
N ARG A 135 -10.62 21.59 7.48
CA ARG A 135 -9.67 22.63 7.89
C ARG A 135 -8.42 21.99 8.50
N PRO A 136 -7.28 21.94 7.80
CA PRO A 136 -6.11 21.22 8.28
C PRO A 136 -5.49 21.93 9.48
N ARG A 137 -5.34 21.17 10.57
CA ARG A 137 -4.62 21.56 11.79
C ARG A 137 -3.14 21.22 11.72
N TYR A 138 -2.80 20.13 11.01
CA TYR A 138 -1.43 19.65 10.86
C TYR A 138 -1.01 19.75 9.40
N ARG A 139 0.10 20.46 9.15
CA ARG A 139 0.66 20.68 7.80
C ARG A 139 2.03 20.03 7.59
N ASP A 140 2.61 19.50 8.66
CA ASP A 140 3.88 18.81 8.66
C ASP A 140 3.68 17.47 9.39
N VAL A 141 4.16 16.40 8.76
CA VAL A 141 4.10 15.04 9.28
C VAL A 141 4.79 14.90 10.65
N MET A 142 5.81 15.73 10.90
CA MET A 142 6.59 15.72 12.14
C MET A 142 5.80 16.27 13.34
N ASP A 143 4.68 16.96 13.10
CA ASP A 143 3.87 17.60 14.14
C ASP A 143 2.67 16.75 14.58
N TYR A 144 2.53 15.53 14.06
CA TYR A 144 1.42 14.66 14.41
C TYR A 144 1.54 14.20 15.88
N PRO A 145 0.52 14.45 16.71
CA PRO A 145 0.45 13.90 18.06
C PRO A 145 0.39 12.37 18.04
N LEU A 146 1.03 11.72 19.01
CA LEU A 146 1.02 10.26 19.14
C LEU A 146 -0.40 9.63 19.14
N PRO A 147 -1.43 10.24 19.76
CA PRO A 147 -2.80 9.72 19.67
C PRO A 147 -3.35 9.68 18.24
N ILE A 148 -3.01 10.68 17.40
CA ILE A 148 -3.40 10.70 15.99
C ILE A 148 -2.66 9.60 15.23
N CYS A 149 -1.35 9.43 15.47
CA CYS A 149 -0.57 8.35 14.86
C CYS A 149 -1.18 6.98 15.19
N LEU A 150 -1.51 6.72 16.47
CA LEU A 150 -2.13 5.47 16.90
C LEU A 150 -3.50 5.27 16.22
N ALA A 151 -4.32 6.30 16.17
CA ALA A 151 -5.62 6.23 15.53
C ALA A 151 -5.50 5.95 14.02
N ILE A 152 -4.54 6.56 13.32
CA ILE A 152 -4.23 6.23 11.91
C ILE A 152 -3.82 4.76 11.80
N GLY A 153 -3.05 4.23 12.76
CA GLY A 153 -2.69 2.82 12.82
C GLY A 153 -3.87 1.86 12.94
N PHE A 154 -4.89 2.22 13.73
CA PHE A 154 -6.15 1.44 13.77
C PHE A 154 -6.91 1.52 12.44
N VAL A 155 -6.99 2.70 11.82
CA VAL A 155 -7.60 2.85 10.49
C VAL A 155 -6.84 2.04 9.44
N GLN A 156 -5.51 1.95 9.53
CA GLN A 156 -4.69 1.11 8.66
C GLN A 156 -5.09 -0.38 8.71
N CYS A 157 -5.64 -0.86 9.82
CA CYS A 157 -6.05 -2.27 9.93
C CYS A 157 -7.19 -2.63 8.97
N LEU A 158 -7.98 -1.64 8.50
CA LEU A 158 -8.97 -1.85 7.44
C LEU A 158 -8.33 -2.32 6.13
N ALA A 159 -7.06 -1.98 5.90
CA ALA A 159 -6.31 -2.37 4.71
C ALA A 159 -5.91 -3.86 4.68
N MET A 160 -6.15 -4.60 5.76
CA MET A 160 -6.02 -6.06 5.74
C MET A 160 -7.07 -6.73 4.86
N ILE A 161 -8.18 -6.04 4.57
CA ILE A 161 -9.17 -6.48 3.60
C ILE A 161 -8.68 -6.09 2.20
N PRO A 162 -8.45 -7.07 1.30
CA PRO A 162 -8.04 -6.83 -0.06
C PRO A 162 -9.01 -5.88 -0.78
N GLY A 163 -8.45 -4.94 -1.54
CA GLY A 163 -9.24 -3.93 -2.23
C GLY A 163 -9.42 -2.62 -1.44
N VAL A 164 -9.24 -2.57 -0.11
CA VAL A 164 -9.44 -1.31 0.66
C VAL A 164 -8.36 -0.26 0.34
N SER A 165 -7.14 -0.66 0.01
CA SER A 165 -5.93 0.18 -0.09
C SER A 165 -5.40 0.65 1.26
N ARG A 166 -4.15 0.24 1.54
CA ARG A 166 -3.39 0.69 2.70
C ARG A 166 -3.14 2.19 2.65
N SER A 167 -2.59 2.70 1.54
CA SER A 167 -2.39 4.14 1.34
C SER A 167 -3.69 4.93 1.42
N GLY A 168 -4.80 4.42 0.87
CA GLY A 168 -6.14 5.01 1.00
C GLY A 168 -6.62 5.12 2.44
N SER A 169 -6.58 4.02 3.20
CA SER A 169 -7.02 4.00 4.60
C SER A 169 -6.26 4.99 5.48
N THR A 170 -4.92 5.02 5.39
CA THR A 170 -4.08 5.88 6.22
C THR A 170 -4.19 7.35 5.82
N ILE A 171 -4.26 7.65 4.52
CA ILE A 171 -4.45 9.03 4.03
C ILE A 171 -5.81 9.56 4.49
N VAL A 172 -6.90 8.80 4.26
CA VAL A 172 -8.24 9.20 4.70
C VAL A 172 -8.29 9.35 6.22
N GLY A 173 -7.73 8.40 6.98
CA GLY A 173 -7.65 8.49 8.43
C GLY A 173 -6.92 9.75 8.90
N ALA A 174 -5.78 10.08 8.30
CA ALA A 174 -5.02 11.29 8.63
C ALA A 174 -5.81 12.57 8.30
N LEU A 175 -6.43 12.63 7.12
CA LEU A 175 -7.26 13.77 6.69
C LEU A 175 -8.40 14.04 7.68
N LEU A 176 -9.14 12.98 8.06
CA LEU A 176 -10.23 13.08 9.02
C LEU A 176 -9.75 13.50 10.43
N MET A 177 -8.48 13.24 10.76
CA MET A 177 -7.86 13.69 12.01
C MET A 177 -7.28 15.10 11.93
N GLY A 178 -7.41 15.78 10.78
CA GLY A 178 -7.03 17.17 10.58
C GLY A 178 -5.66 17.37 9.94
N ALA A 179 -5.10 16.36 9.28
CA ALA A 179 -3.97 16.53 8.38
C ALA A 179 -4.37 17.25 7.08
N ASP A 180 -3.43 17.96 6.47
CA ASP A 180 -3.54 18.36 5.07
C ASP A 180 -3.18 17.19 4.13
N LYS A 181 -3.56 17.31 2.85
CA LYS A 181 -3.36 16.25 1.84
C LYS A 181 -1.89 15.84 1.67
N ARG A 182 -0.95 16.80 1.77
CA ARG A 182 0.48 16.52 1.58
C ARG A 182 1.07 15.79 2.77
N SER A 183 0.84 16.27 4.00
CA SER A 183 1.36 15.59 5.19
C SER A 183 0.70 14.22 5.39
N ALA A 184 -0.58 14.06 5.05
CA ALA A 184 -1.28 12.77 5.12
C ALA A 184 -0.66 11.71 4.20
N ALA A 185 -0.37 12.09 2.94
CA ALA A 185 0.31 11.22 1.98
C ALA A 185 1.74 10.90 2.45
N GLU A 186 2.47 11.90 2.95
CA GLU A 186 3.82 11.70 3.47
C GLU A 186 3.82 10.77 4.71
N PHE A 187 2.91 10.95 5.67
CA PHE A 187 2.75 10.05 6.81
C PHE A 187 2.49 8.61 6.35
N SER A 188 1.62 8.45 5.37
CA SER A 188 1.31 7.15 4.77
C SER A 188 2.55 6.49 4.16
N PHE A 189 3.43 7.23 3.48
CA PHE A 189 4.69 6.68 2.96
C PHE A 189 5.64 6.26 4.07
N PHE A 190 5.77 7.07 5.12
CA PHE A 190 6.62 6.71 6.26
C PHE A 190 6.11 5.49 7.01
N LEU A 191 4.79 5.37 7.19
CA LEU A 191 4.15 4.22 7.81
C LEU A 191 4.21 2.96 6.92
N ALA A 192 4.27 3.13 5.58
CA ALA A 192 4.44 2.03 4.63
C ALA A 192 5.67 1.19 4.94
N MET A 193 6.80 1.87 5.18
CA MET A 193 8.12 1.24 5.30
C MET A 193 8.16 0.14 6.37
N PRO A 194 7.84 0.39 7.66
CA PRO A 194 7.83 -0.67 8.65
C PRO A 194 6.69 -1.67 8.43
N THR A 195 5.53 -1.21 7.94
CA THR A 195 4.35 -2.08 7.75
C THR A 195 4.61 -3.17 6.71
N MET A 196 5.08 -2.78 5.53
CA MET A 196 5.35 -3.71 4.45
C MET A 196 6.63 -4.49 4.65
N ALA A 197 7.68 -3.91 5.26
CA ALA A 197 8.88 -4.66 5.60
C ALA A 197 8.53 -5.78 6.60
N GLY A 198 7.65 -5.50 7.57
CA GLY A 198 7.11 -6.51 8.48
C GLY A 198 6.30 -7.58 7.77
N ALA A 199 5.39 -7.19 6.89
CA ALA A 199 4.58 -8.12 6.09
C ALA A 199 5.44 -9.03 5.20
N PHE A 200 6.41 -8.44 4.49
CA PHE A 200 7.42 -9.15 3.69
C PHE A 200 8.18 -10.17 4.53
N ALA A 201 8.76 -9.72 5.66
CA ALA A 201 9.60 -10.59 6.49
C ALA A 201 8.79 -11.76 7.08
N TYR A 202 7.56 -11.48 7.53
CA TYR A 202 6.67 -12.50 8.07
C TYR A 202 6.24 -13.50 7.00
N ASP A 203 5.86 -13.02 5.81
CA ASP A 203 5.38 -13.88 4.74
C ASP A 203 6.50 -14.73 4.12
N LEU A 204 7.70 -14.14 3.95
CA LEU A 204 8.89 -14.89 3.54
C LEU A 204 9.25 -15.95 4.58
N TYR A 205 9.22 -15.62 5.88
CA TYR A 205 9.50 -16.58 6.94
C TYR A 205 8.51 -17.76 6.95
N LYS A 206 7.24 -17.53 6.61
CA LYS A 206 6.23 -18.60 6.53
C LYS A 206 6.33 -19.44 5.26
N SER A 207 6.83 -18.87 4.18
CA SER A 207 6.72 -19.45 2.85
C SER A 207 8.07 -19.82 2.19
N TYR A 208 9.22 -19.50 2.79
CA TYR A 208 10.53 -19.78 2.17
C TYR A 208 10.74 -21.27 1.83
N ASN A 209 10.17 -22.19 2.61
CA ASN A 209 10.29 -23.64 2.39
C ASN A 209 9.50 -24.15 1.17
N ILE A 210 8.50 -23.39 0.72
CA ILE A 210 7.66 -23.77 -0.44
C ILE A 210 8.07 -23.04 -1.73
N LEU A 211 8.98 -22.06 -1.64
CA LEU A 211 9.45 -21.29 -2.79
C LEU A 211 10.51 -22.07 -3.57
N SER A 212 10.29 -22.20 -4.88
CA SER A 212 11.29 -22.73 -5.82
C SER A 212 12.23 -21.63 -6.32
N PHE A 213 13.33 -22.05 -6.96
CA PHE A 213 14.23 -21.12 -7.65
C PHE A 213 13.53 -20.33 -8.78
N ASN A 214 12.54 -20.96 -9.42
CA ASN A 214 11.74 -20.33 -10.46
C ASN A 214 10.87 -19.20 -9.88
N ASP A 215 10.21 -19.44 -8.75
CA ASP A 215 9.44 -18.41 -8.03
C ASP A 215 10.33 -17.21 -7.66
N GLY A 216 11.53 -17.48 -7.16
CA GLY A 216 12.52 -16.46 -6.85
C GLY A 216 12.86 -15.57 -8.04
N THR A 217 12.97 -16.15 -9.24
CA THR A 217 13.27 -15.39 -10.47
C THR A 217 12.11 -14.49 -10.88
N LEU A 218 10.87 -14.98 -10.78
CA LEU A 218 9.67 -14.17 -11.03
C LEU A 218 9.56 -13.01 -10.03
N ILE A 219 9.76 -13.29 -8.74
CA ILE A 219 9.74 -12.27 -7.67
C ILE A 219 10.78 -11.18 -7.95
N VAL A 220 12.00 -11.54 -8.34
CA VAL A 220 13.05 -10.55 -8.67
C VAL A 220 12.65 -9.67 -9.86
N ALA A 221 12.06 -10.24 -10.91
CA ALA A 221 11.59 -9.47 -12.05
C ALA A 221 10.48 -8.49 -11.67
N GLY A 222 9.48 -8.96 -10.92
CA GLY A 222 8.41 -8.12 -10.40
C GLY A 222 8.92 -7.03 -9.46
N PHE A 223 9.85 -7.37 -8.57
CA PHE A 223 10.52 -6.43 -7.66
C PHE A 223 11.21 -5.28 -8.40
N ILE A 224 11.98 -5.60 -9.46
CA ILE A 224 12.70 -4.58 -10.24
C ILE A 224 11.69 -3.62 -10.90
N MET A 225 10.63 -4.17 -11.49
CA MET A 225 9.60 -3.36 -12.13
C MET A 225 8.79 -2.52 -11.14
N ALA A 226 8.49 -3.06 -9.96
CA ALA A 226 7.84 -2.34 -8.86
C ALA A 226 8.73 -1.20 -8.33
N PHE A 227 10.03 -1.43 -8.24
CA PHE A 227 10.99 -0.38 -7.87
C PHE A 227 11.02 0.75 -8.90
N ILE A 228 11.18 0.43 -10.19
CA ILE A 228 11.29 1.44 -11.25
C ILE A 228 10.02 2.30 -11.33
N SER A 229 8.85 1.66 -11.38
CA SER A 229 7.55 2.36 -11.42
C SER A 229 7.25 3.09 -10.12
N GLY A 230 7.58 2.52 -8.98
CA GLY A 230 7.43 3.15 -7.67
C GLY A 230 8.24 4.44 -7.56
N VAL A 231 9.47 4.48 -8.09
CA VAL A 231 10.31 5.70 -8.07
C VAL A 231 9.64 6.81 -8.86
N PHE A 232 9.05 6.47 -10.01
CA PHE A 232 8.29 7.43 -10.80
C PHE A 232 7.09 7.96 -10.00
N VAL A 233 6.24 7.08 -9.45
CA VAL A 233 5.04 7.50 -8.71
C VAL A 233 5.39 8.36 -7.50
N VAL A 234 6.30 7.91 -6.63
CA VAL A 234 6.62 8.62 -5.38
C VAL A 234 7.11 10.05 -5.65
N ARG A 235 7.87 10.28 -6.73
CA ARG A 235 8.36 11.61 -7.10
C ARG A 235 7.25 12.59 -7.47
N TYR A 236 6.20 12.12 -8.15
CA TYR A 236 5.14 13.01 -8.68
C TYR A 236 3.88 13.03 -7.81
N LEU A 237 3.64 11.99 -7.02
CA LEU A 237 2.37 11.78 -6.32
C LEU A 237 2.05 12.89 -5.31
N LEU A 238 3.02 13.34 -4.51
CA LEU A 238 2.79 14.41 -3.53
C LEU A 238 2.37 15.72 -4.20
N ASP A 239 3.05 16.09 -5.27
CA ASP A 239 2.75 17.33 -6.00
C ASP A 239 1.40 17.24 -6.72
N TYR A 240 1.06 16.07 -7.24
CA TYR A 240 -0.24 15.82 -7.86
C TYR A 240 -1.38 15.95 -6.85
N VAL A 241 -1.32 15.21 -5.73
CA VAL A 241 -2.38 15.17 -4.70
C VAL A 241 -2.58 16.54 -4.06
N SER A 242 -1.48 17.29 -3.86
CA SER A 242 -1.55 18.65 -3.31
C SER A 242 -2.32 19.61 -4.22
N ARG A 243 -2.30 19.40 -5.54
CA ARG A 243 -2.93 20.30 -6.52
C ARG A 243 -4.33 19.85 -6.95
N HIS A 244 -4.55 18.54 -7.12
CA HIS A 244 -5.76 18.00 -7.76
C HIS A 244 -6.66 17.22 -6.80
N GLY A 245 -6.20 16.91 -5.59
CA GLY A 245 -6.94 16.06 -4.64
C GLY A 245 -6.98 14.59 -5.06
N PHE A 246 -8.04 13.88 -4.63
CA PHE A 246 -8.13 12.41 -4.78
C PHE A 246 -9.20 11.94 -5.79
N ARG A 247 -9.91 12.86 -6.45
CA ARG A 247 -11.04 12.51 -7.34
C ARG A 247 -10.68 11.53 -8.44
N LEU A 248 -9.52 11.73 -9.09
CA LEU A 248 -9.07 10.84 -10.16
C LEU A 248 -8.94 9.39 -9.67
N PHE A 249 -8.29 9.21 -8.52
CA PHE A 249 -8.06 7.89 -7.92
C PHE A 249 -9.38 7.25 -7.45
N ALA A 250 -10.29 8.07 -6.95
CA ALA A 250 -11.61 7.61 -6.53
C ALA A 250 -12.41 7.05 -7.72
N TRP A 251 -12.46 7.78 -8.84
CA TRP A 251 -13.08 7.29 -10.08
C TRP A 251 -12.39 6.06 -10.64
N TRP A 252 -11.05 6.02 -10.63
CA TRP A 252 -10.31 4.84 -11.06
C TRP A 252 -10.72 3.59 -10.30
N ARG A 253 -10.84 3.67 -8.96
CA ARG A 253 -11.30 2.54 -8.15
C ARG A 253 -12.72 2.09 -8.48
N LEU A 254 -13.64 3.04 -8.69
CA LEU A 254 -15.01 2.73 -9.07
C LEU A 254 -15.04 1.99 -10.41
N ILE A 255 -14.26 2.46 -11.39
CA ILE A 255 -14.18 1.84 -12.72
C ILE A 255 -13.58 0.44 -12.62
N VAL A 256 -12.41 0.27 -12.00
CA VAL A 256 -11.74 -1.04 -11.90
C VAL A 256 -12.61 -2.02 -11.11
N GLY A 257 -13.21 -1.59 -10.00
CA GLY A 257 -14.09 -2.43 -9.22
C GLY A 257 -15.38 -2.82 -9.97
N ALA A 258 -16.00 -1.90 -10.69
CA ALA A 258 -17.22 -2.18 -11.46
C ALA A 258 -16.93 -3.07 -12.69
N VAL A 259 -15.86 -2.79 -13.43
CA VAL A 259 -15.43 -3.60 -14.58
C VAL A 259 -15.00 -4.98 -14.12
N GLY A 260 -14.22 -5.08 -13.04
CA GLY A 260 -13.82 -6.36 -12.45
C GLY A 260 -15.03 -7.17 -11.98
N LEU A 261 -16.01 -6.54 -11.33
CA LEU A 261 -17.25 -7.21 -10.91
C LEU A 261 -18.05 -7.70 -12.12
N ALA A 262 -18.23 -6.88 -13.16
CA ALA A 262 -18.92 -7.27 -14.37
C ALA A 262 -18.19 -8.44 -15.08
N ALA A 263 -16.87 -8.39 -15.19
CA ALA A 263 -16.07 -9.45 -15.77
C ALA A 263 -16.18 -10.76 -14.99
N LEU A 264 -16.17 -10.70 -13.65
CA LEU A 264 -16.40 -11.88 -12.80
C LEU A 264 -17.80 -12.47 -12.98
N LEU A 265 -18.83 -11.64 -13.18
CA LEU A 265 -20.20 -12.14 -13.40
C LEU A 265 -20.41 -12.77 -14.79
N ILE A 266 -19.58 -12.42 -15.77
CA ILE A 266 -19.70 -12.90 -17.16
C ILE A 266 -18.77 -14.08 -17.44
N TRP A 267 -17.54 -14.04 -16.90
CA TRP A 267 -16.46 -14.98 -17.21
C TRP A 267 -15.88 -15.70 -16.00
N GLY A 268 -16.26 -15.32 -14.78
CA GLY A 268 -15.73 -15.85 -13.53
C GLY A 268 -16.61 -16.91 -12.88
#